data_AF-A0A957EV49-F1
#
_entry.id   AF-A0A957EV49-F1
#
_cell.length_a   1.000
_cell.length_b   1.000
_cell.length_c   1.000
_cell.angle_alpha   90.00
_cell.angle_beta   90.00
_cell.angle_gamma   90.00
#
_symmetry.space_group_name_H-M   'P 1'
#
loop_
_entity.id
_entity.type
_entity.pdbx_description
1 polymer ?
#
loop_
_entity_poly.entity_id
_entity_poly.type
_entity_poly.pdbx_seq_one_letter_code
_entity_poly.pdbx_strand_id
1 'polypeptide(L)'
;MARYEAKMGRKGSQKWLQRLVNEKPYLLDNQLVIAGVVAPTEAVNWLSPLANDGYAEYRDERVLARLGVKLTKRPLTTFWPPRGPQWDGLGKTENGRLLLVEAKSHIGELKSYSKAGSRSAAKIQQSLQEVQSALGVSTRSDWSQTYYQYANRLAHLWLLREANGLPARLLFIYFVGDEEMNGPKTKGEWEVAIAKVEAYLGLQEHLLRQAVHRIFIDVAQLAL
;
A
#
# COMPACT_ATOMS: atom_id res chain seq x y z
N MET A 1 2.68 20.59 0.47
CA MET A 1 2.63 19.78 1.71
C MET A 1 2.67 18.30 1.33
N ALA A 2 3.48 17.48 2.02
CA ALA A 2 3.65 16.04 1.73
C ALA A 2 3.50 15.15 2.98
N ARG A 3 3.25 15.78 4.14
CA ARG A 3 2.59 15.19 5.31
C ARG A 3 1.18 15.79 5.32
N TYR A 4 0.18 14.93 5.47
CA TYR A 4 -1.23 15.31 5.51
C TYR A 4 -1.79 14.88 6.84
N GLU A 5 -2.07 15.84 7.71
CA GLU A 5 -2.80 15.55 8.95
C GLU A 5 -4.20 15.04 8.57
N ALA A 6 -4.51 13.84 9.06
CA ALA A 6 -5.82 13.25 8.84
C ALA A 6 -6.71 13.59 10.04
N LYS A 7 -8.02 13.69 9.78
CA LYS A 7 -8.98 13.70 10.88
C LYS A 7 -9.13 12.28 11.40
N MET A 8 -9.59 12.15 12.63
CA MET A 8 -10.07 10.87 13.14
C MET A 8 -11.12 10.31 12.16
N GLY A 9 -10.83 9.13 11.62
CA GLY A 9 -11.66 8.47 10.63
C GLY A 9 -13.00 8.10 11.24
N ARG A 10 -14.09 8.48 10.56
CA ARG A 10 -15.46 8.18 11.02
C ARG A 10 -16.08 6.97 10.35
N LYS A 11 -15.53 6.52 9.23
CA LYS A 11 -15.98 5.35 8.46
C LYS A 11 -14.87 4.82 7.55
N GLY A 12 -15.08 3.62 7.02
CA GLY A 12 -14.21 2.99 6.02
C GLY A 12 -12.79 2.71 6.49
N SER A 13 -11.91 2.42 5.54
CA SER A 13 -10.55 1.96 5.79
C SER A 13 -9.74 2.92 6.66
N GLN A 14 -9.94 4.23 6.53
CA GLN A 14 -9.27 5.21 7.38
C GLN A 14 -9.65 5.05 8.85
N LYS A 15 -10.94 4.88 9.19
CA LYS A 15 -11.39 4.62 10.58
C LYS A 15 -10.73 3.35 11.12
N TRP A 16 -10.81 2.26 10.35
CA TRP A 16 -10.37 0.95 10.82
C TRP A 16 -8.85 0.84 10.92
N LEU A 17 -8.10 1.43 9.99
CA LEU A 17 -6.64 1.43 10.05
C LEU A 17 -6.13 2.26 11.23
N GLN A 18 -6.75 3.42 11.51
CA GLN A 18 -6.39 4.21 12.68
C GLN A 18 -6.60 3.43 13.98
N ARG A 19 -7.74 2.74 14.15
CA ARG A 19 -7.98 1.87 15.32
C ARG A 19 -7.01 0.69 15.37
N LEU A 20 -6.80 0.03 14.23
CA LEU A 20 -5.90 -1.12 14.14
C LEU A 20 -4.49 -0.74 14.59
N VAL A 21 -3.94 0.38 14.11
CA VAL A 21 -2.57 0.80 14.44
C VAL A 21 -2.44 1.36 15.86
N ASN A 22 -3.43 2.10 16.37
CA ASN A 22 -3.30 2.82 17.64
C ASN A 22 -3.89 2.07 18.85
N GLU A 23 -4.89 1.22 18.66
CA GLU A 23 -5.63 0.59 19.75
C GLU A 23 -5.38 -0.93 19.79
N LYS A 24 -5.29 -1.58 18.62
CA LYS A 24 -5.17 -3.04 18.51
C LYS A 24 -4.04 -3.49 17.56
N PRO A 25 -2.80 -2.97 17.67
CA PRO A 25 -1.71 -3.27 16.73
C PRO A 25 -1.34 -4.76 16.69
N TYR A 26 -1.51 -5.47 17.82
CA TYR A 26 -1.29 -6.92 17.92
C TYR A 26 -2.10 -7.74 16.90
N LEU A 27 -3.28 -7.26 16.47
CA LEU A 27 -4.06 -7.94 15.43
C LEU A 27 -3.35 -7.90 14.09
N LEU A 28 -2.76 -6.75 13.73
CA LEU A 28 -2.00 -6.60 12.51
C LEU A 28 -0.68 -7.38 12.60
N ASP A 29 0.04 -7.26 13.72
CA ASP A 29 1.32 -7.94 13.93
C ASP A 29 1.15 -9.48 13.82
N ASN A 30 0.09 -10.04 14.42
CA ASN A 30 -0.23 -11.47 14.29
C ASN A 30 -0.48 -11.88 12.83
N GLN A 31 -1.20 -11.05 12.05
CA GLN A 31 -1.40 -11.34 10.62
C GLN A 31 -0.10 -11.23 9.82
N LEU A 32 0.82 -10.33 10.19
CA LEU A 32 2.14 -10.24 9.56
C LEU A 32 3.00 -11.48 9.83
N VAL A 33 2.89 -12.08 11.03
CA VAL A 33 3.52 -13.36 11.34
C VAL A 33 2.92 -14.49 10.49
N ILE A 34 1.59 -14.60 10.44
CA ILE A 34 0.89 -15.62 9.64
C ILE A 34 1.24 -15.49 8.14
N ALA A 35 1.36 -14.27 7.64
CA ALA A 35 1.72 -13.99 6.25
C ALA A 35 3.24 -14.14 5.97
N GLY A 36 4.05 -14.50 6.96
CA GLY A 36 5.49 -14.67 6.83
C GLY A 36 6.25 -13.37 6.55
N VAL A 37 5.67 -12.21 6.88
CA VAL A 37 6.30 -10.89 6.71
C VAL A 37 7.36 -10.66 7.77
N VAL A 38 7.08 -11.09 9.00
CA VAL A 38 7.93 -10.95 10.19
C VAL A 38 8.00 -12.26 10.98
N ALA A 39 9.07 -12.45 11.74
CA ALA A 39 9.15 -13.57 12.68
C ALA A 39 8.23 -13.36 13.89
N PRO A 40 7.79 -14.43 14.60
CA PRO A 40 6.92 -14.30 15.78
C PRO A 40 7.44 -13.38 16.88
N THR A 41 8.75 -13.24 17.01
CA THR A 41 9.42 -12.40 18.01
C THR A 41 9.85 -11.04 17.48
N GLU A 42 9.66 -10.76 16.19
CA GLU A 42 10.12 -9.52 15.55
C GLU A 42 9.07 -8.43 15.73
N ALA A 43 9.45 -7.35 16.41
CA ALA A 43 8.54 -6.22 16.62
C ALA A 43 8.40 -5.34 15.37
N VAL A 44 7.22 -4.74 15.21
CA VAL A 44 6.92 -3.74 14.19
C VAL A 44 6.71 -2.39 14.86
N ASN A 45 7.54 -1.42 14.50
CA ASN A 45 7.35 -0.04 14.88
C ASN A 45 6.45 0.65 13.83
N TRP A 46 5.18 0.86 14.18
CA TRP A 46 4.24 1.60 13.34
C TRP A 46 4.53 3.10 13.36
N LEU A 47 4.62 3.70 12.19
CA LEU A 47 5.04 5.09 11.99
C LEU A 47 3.88 5.97 11.51
N SER A 48 2.85 5.39 10.89
CA SER A 48 1.60 6.08 10.58
C SER A 48 0.47 5.06 10.35
N PRO A 49 -0.81 5.46 10.56
CA PRO A 49 -1.25 6.75 11.10
C PRO A 49 -1.24 6.71 12.64
N LEU A 50 -0.47 7.59 13.29
CA LEU A 50 -0.39 7.66 14.76
C LEU A 50 -1.24 8.81 15.32
N ALA A 51 -1.97 8.58 16.40
CA ALA A 51 -2.81 9.60 17.04
C ALA A 51 -2.02 10.83 17.49
N ASN A 52 -0.83 10.63 18.06
CA ASN A 52 0.08 11.70 18.47
C ASN A 52 0.75 12.45 17.30
N ASP A 53 0.58 11.96 16.07
CA ASP A 53 1.01 12.62 14.83
C ASP A 53 -0.21 13.05 14.00
N GLY A 54 -1.37 13.27 14.65
CA GLY A 54 -2.61 13.71 13.99
C GLY A 54 -3.05 12.77 12.87
N TYR A 55 -2.84 11.46 13.08
CA TYR A 55 -3.13 10.39 12.13
C TYR A 55 -2.54 10.62 10.73
N ALA A 56 -1.39 11.31 10.65
CA ALA A 56 -0.93 11.82 9.37
C ALA A 56 -0.61 10.73 8.34
N GLU A 57 -0.96 11.01 7.10
CA GLU A 57 -0.61 10.22 5.91
C GLU A 57 0.50 10.92 5.13
N TYR A 58 1.34 10.13 4.46
CA TYR A 58 2.62 10.59 3.92
C TYR A 58 2.71 10.32 2.43
N ARG A 59 3.34 11.24 1.69
CA ARG A 59 3.71 11.04 0.28
C ARG A 59 5.11 11.56 -0.04
N ASP A 60 5.58 11.23 -1.24
CA ASP A 60 6.84 11.72 -1.80
C ASP A 60 8.03 11.57 -0.84
N GLU A 61 8.93 12.57 -0.76
CA GLU A 61 10.14 12.53 0.07
C GLU A 61 9.84 12.40 1.57
N ARG A 62 8.63 12.77 2.02
CA ARG A 62 8.24 12.64 3.42
C ARG A 62 7.99 11.19 3.82
N VAL A 63 7.67 10.30 2.87
CA VAL A 63 7.63 8.84 3.11
C VAL A 63 9.04 8.34 3.43
N LEU A 64 10.02 8.73 2.62
CA LEU A 64 11.43 8.34 2.80
C LEU A 64 11.98 8.86 4.13
N ALA A 65 11.68 10.12 4.46
CA ALA A 65 12.06 10.72 5.75
C ALA A 65 11.41 9.99 6.93
N ARG A 66 10.12 9.63 6.84
CA ARG A 66 9.40 8.91 7.89
C ARG A 66 9.97 7.50 8.11
N LEU A 67 10.31 6.80 7.03
CA LEU A 67 10.96 5.48 7.07
C LEU A 67 12.45 5.54 7.46
N GLY A 68 13.04 6.73 7.48
CA GLY A 68 14.46 6.95 7.79
C GLY A 68 15.40 6.38 6.73
N VAL A 69 15.04 6.49 5.44
CA VAL A 69 15.83 5.95 4.32
C VAL A 69 16.08 6.99 3.23
N LYS A 70 17.05 6.71 2.35
CA LYS A 70 17.37 7.53 1.18
C LYS A 70 17.43 6.65 -0.07
N LEU A 71 17.05 7.21 -1.21
CA LEU A 71 17.21 6.56 -2.51
C LEU A 71 18.57 6.97 -3.08
N THR A 72 19.54 6.06 -3.06
CA THR A 72 20.92 6.34 -3.46
C THR A 72 21.22 5.99 -4.91
N LYS A 73 20.46 5.06 -5.50
CA LYS A 73 20.68 4.57 -6.88
C LYS A 73 19.73 5.23 -7.87
N ARG A 74 18.44 5.33 -7.52
CA ARG A 74 17.40 5.94 -8.37
C ARG A 74 16.55 6.92 -7.57
N PRO A 75 16.73 8.24 -7.76
CA PRO A 75 15.94 9.26 -7.09
C PRO A 75 14.44 9.17 -7.42
N LEU A 76 13.58 9.55 -6.45
CA LEU A 76 12.13 9.60 -6.68
C LEU A 76 11.78 10.61 -7.77
N THR A 77 12.45 11.77 -7.78
CA THR A 77 12.19 12.86 -8.73
C THR A 77 12.55 12.51 -10.16
N THR A 78 13.35 11.47 -10.42
CA THR A 78 13.58 10.97 -11.79
C THR A 78 12.54 9.91 -12.16
N PHE A 79 12.01 9.17 -11.19
CA PHE A 79 11.05 8.08 -11.40
C PHE A 79 9.58 8.51 -11.42
N TRP A 80 9.12 9.40 -10.54
CA TRP A 80 7.69 9.74 -10.44
C TRP A 80 7.49 11.27 -10.48
N PRO A 81 6.36 11.80 -10.97
CA PRO A 81 6.06 13.22 -10.79
C PRO A 81 5.80 13.56 -9.32
N PRO A 82 5.98 14.83 -8.90
CA PRO A 82 5.59 15.28 -7.57
C PRO A 82 4.10 15.02 -7.30
N ARG A 83 3.74 14.85 -6.03
CA ARG A 83 2.38 14.47 -5.59
C ARG A 83 2.05 13.04 -5.99
N GLY A 84 2.99 12.13 -5.74
CA GLY A 84 2.83 10.69 -5.88
C GLY A 84 1.84 10.09 -4.86
N PRO A 85 1.84 8.76 -4.71
CA PRO A 85 0.89 8.08 -3.83
C PRO A 85 1.03 8.56 -2.39
N GLN A 86 -0.13 8.78 -1.78
CA GLN A 86 -0.28 8.97 -0.35
C GLN A 86 -0.50 7.59 0.28
N TRP A 87 0.30 7.26 1.29
CA TRP A 87 0.25 5.98 1.96
C TRP A 87 -0.60 6.08 3.22
N ASP A 88 -1.55 5.15 3.36
CA ASP A 88 -2.47 5.10 4.49
C ASP A 88 -1.74 4.75 5.80
N GLY A 89 -0.65 3.98 5.68
CA GLY A 89 0.19 3.60 6.81
C GLY A 89 1.63 3.30 6.42
N LEU A 90 2.51 3.41 7.39
CA LEU A 90 3.94 3.14 7.29
C LEU A 90 4.40 2.41 8.55
N GLY A 91 5.31 1.46 8.40
CA GLY A 91 5.91 0.74 9.51
C GLY A 91 7.36 0.37 9.23
N LYS A 92 8.10 0.02 10.28
CA LYS A 92 9.46 -0.47 10.17
C LYS A 92 9.68 -1.59 11.18
N THR A 93 10.24 -2.71 10.72
CA THR A 93 10.57 -3.82 11.61
C THR A 93 11.95 -3.60 12.26
N GLU A 94 12.23 -4.31 13.36
CA GLU A 94 13.53 -4.24 14.03
C GLU A 94 14.70 -4.61 13.09
N ASN A 95 14.49 -5.58 12.19
CA ASN A 95 15.47 -5.98 11.17
C ASN A 95 15.53 -5.02 9.97
N GLY A 96 14.89 -3.85 10.06
CA GLY A 96 14.97 -2.78 9.08
C GLY A 96 14.08 -2.95 7.85
N ARG A 97 13.16 -3.92 7.82
CA ARG A 97 12.18 -4.03 6.73
C ARG A 97 11.25 -2.82 6.77
N LEU A 98 10.95 -2.27 5.59
CA LEU A 98 10.08 -1.09 5.45
C LEU A 98 8.69 -1.57 5.05
N LEU A 99 7.65 -1.19 5.77
CA LEU A 99 6.28 -1.57 5.48
C LEU A 99 5.53 -0.38 4.90
N LEU A 100 4.93 -0.57 3.72
CA LEU A 100 4.08 0.40 3.05
C LEU A 100 2.65 -0.14 3.03
N VAL A 101 1.67 0.64 3.46
CA VAL A 101 0.28 0.18 3.62
C VAL A 101 -0.68 0.89 2.67
N GLU A 102 -1.50 0.09 2.00
CA GLU A 102 -2.75 0.53 1.34
C GLU A 102 -3.90 -0.23 1.99
N ALA A 103 -4.90 0.49 2.50
CA ALA A 103 -6.03 -0.09 3.20
C ALA A 103 -7.35 0.16 2.46
N LYS A 104 -8.20 -0.87 2.37
CA LYS A 104 -9.51 -0.80 1.72
C LYS A 104 -10.58 -1.49 2.57
N SER A 105 -11.79 -0.96 2.47
CA SER A 105 -12.98 -1.38 3.20
C SER A 105 -14.13 -1.80 2.28
N HIS A 106 -14.11 -1.40 1.01
CA HIS A 106 -15.09 -1.86 0.02
C HIS A 106 -14.51 -2.04 -1.39
N ILE A 107 -15.13 -2.93 -2.19
CA ILE A 107 -14.63 -3.32 -3.53
C ILE A 107 -14.54 -2.13 -4.49
N GLY A 108 -15.43 -1.15 -4.35
CA GLY A 108 -15.44 0.05 -5.18
C GLY A 108 -14.12 0.83 -5.14
N GLU A 109 -13.35 0.73 -4.05
CA GLU A 109 -12.05 1.42 -3.88
C GLU A 109 -10.92 0.78 -4.70
N LEU A 110 -11.12 -0.43 -5.23
CA LEU A 110 -10.13 -1.06 -6.12
C LEU A 110 -10.07 -0.31 -7.45
N LYS A 111 -11.23 0.12 -7.95
CA LYS A 111 -11.33 0.83 -9.22
C LYS A 111 -10.86 2.28 -9.05
N SER A 112 -9.78 2.63 -9.74
CA SER A 112 -9.12 3.93 -9.63
C SER A 112 -8.51 4.32 -10.97
N TYR A 113 -8.32 5.61 -11.21
CA TYR A 113 -7.76 6.14 -12.46
C TYR A 113 -6.75 7.23 -12.13
N SER A 114 -5.72 7.37 -12.97
CA SER A 114 -4.83 8.53 -12.89
C SER A 114 -5.59 9.82 -13.18
N LYS A 115 -5.46 10.82 -12.31
CA LYS A 115 -5.99 12.19 -12.50
C LYS A 115 -4.89 13.19 -12.88
N ALA A 116 -3.75 12.69 -13.34
CA ALA A 116 -2.59 13.50 -13.65
C ALA A 116 -2.81 14.35 -14.92
N GLY A 117 -2.33 15.60 -14.91
CA GLY A 117 -2.26 16.40 -16.13
C GLY A 117 -1.25 15.83 -17.12
N SER A 118 -1.36 16.20 -18.40
CA SER A 118 -0.61 15.60 -19.53
C SER A 118 0.89 15.38 -19.27
N ARG A 119 1.60 16.39 -18.76
CA ARG A 119 3.04 16.29 -18.45
C ARG A 119 3.35 15.22 -17.39
N SER A 120 2.53 15.14 -16.34
CA SER A 120 2.70 14.14 -15.28
C SER A 120 2.22 12.76 -15.73
N ALA A 121 1.19 12.69 -16.58
CA ALA A 121 0.68 11.45 -17.14
C ALA A 121 1.74 10.73 -17.99
N ALA A 122 2.47 11.45 -18.85
CA ALA A 122 3.54 10.86 -19.66
C ALA A 122 4.62 10.19 -18.79
N LYS A 123 5.06 10.86 -17.72
CA LYS A 123 6.04 10.31 -16.78
C LYS A 123 5.49 9.12 -16.00
N ILE A 124 4.24 9.18 -15.55
CA ILE A 124 3.58 8.04 -14.90
C ILE A 124 3.54 6.84 -15.84
N GLN A 125 3.15 7.05 -17.10
CA GLN A 125 3.08 5.97 -18.09
C GLN A 125 4.45 5.32 -18.31
N GLN A 126 5.48 6.12 -18.51
CA GLN A 126 6.84 5.63 -18.70
C GLN A 126 7.30 4.78 -17.52
N SER A 127 7.06 5.24 -16.29
CA SER A 127 7.47 4.53 -15.08
C SER A 127 6.67 3.26 -14.83
N LEU A 128 5.38 3.25 -15.15
CA LEU A 128 4.55 2.05 -15.08
C LEU A 128 5.00 1.01 -16.12
N GLN A 129 5.28 1.42 -17.35
CA GLN A 129 5.78 0.53 -18.41
C GLN A 129 7.14 -0.06 -18.06
N GLU A 130 8.05 0.76 -17.53
CA GLU A 130 9.34 0.29 -17.03
C GLU A 130 9.18 -0.78 -15.95
N VAL A 131 8.28 -0.55 -14.99
CA VAL A 131 7.98 -1.53 -13.93
C VAL A 131 7.37 -2.79 -14.53
N GLN A 132 6.41 -2.67 -15.46
CA GLN A 132 5.83 -3.84 -16.14
C GLN A 132 6.92 -4.70 -16.80
N SER A 133 7.84 -4.07 -17.54
CA SER A 133 8.98 -4.77 -18.15
C SER A 133 9.89 -5.42 -17.11
N ALA A 134 10.24 -4.70 -16.04
CA ALA A 134 11.10 -5.24 -14.98
C ALA A 134 10.44 -6.39 -14.19
N LEU A 135 9.11 -6.40 -14.10
CA LEU A 135 8.34 -7.46 -13.45
C LEU A 135 8.14 -8.69 -14.34
N GLY A 136 8.50 -8.61 -15.62
CA GLY A 136 8.27 -9.68 -16.60
C GLY A 136 6.81 -9.81 -17.03
N VAL A 137 6.00 -8.77 -16.85
CA VAL A 137 4.57 -8.78 -17.19
C VAL A 137 4.30 -8.02 -18.50
N SER A 138 3.18 -8.34 -19.14
CA SER A 138 2.80 -7.71 -20.41
C SER A 138 2.62 -6.19 -20.26
N THR A 139 3.20 -5.42 -21.17
CA THR A 139 3.03 -3.95 -21.27
C THR A 139 1.77 -3.55 -22.03
N ARG A 140 0.95 -4.51 -22.49
CA ARG A 140 -0.28 -4.26 -23.26
C ARG A 140 -1.40 -3.66 -22.40
N SER A 141 -1.46 -4.03 -21.12
CA SER A 141 -2.43 -3.46 -20.18
C SER A 141 -1.96 -2.07 -19.76
N ASP A 142 -2.80 -1.06 -19.94
CA ASP A 142 -2.52 0.29 -19.46
C ASP A 142 -2.75 0.39 -17.94
N TRP A 143 -1.66 0.31 -17.19
CA TRP A 143 -1.64 0.39 -15.73
C TRP A 143 -2.05 1.78 -15.18
N SER A 144 -2.18 2.80 -16.05
CA SER A 144 -2.66 4.15 -15.64
C SER A 144 -4.19 4.27 -15.55
N GLN A 145 -4.92 3.24 -16.00
CA GLN A 145 -6.38 3.19 -16.07
C GLN A 145 -6.97 2.48 -14.85
N THR A 146 -7.96 1.60 -15.06
CA THR A 146 -8.93 1.01 -14.13
C THR A 146 -8.45 0.62 -12.72
N TYR A 147 -7.18 0.24 -12.54
CA TYR A 147 -6.60 -0.15 -11.24
C TYR A 147 -5.33 0.63 -10.91
N TYR A 148 -5.30 1.91 -11.26
CA TYR A 148 -4.12 2.78 -11.16
C TYR A 148 -3.50 2.83 -9.77
N GLN A 149 -4.29 2.88 -8.70
CA GLN A 149 -3.75 2.89 -7.33
C GLN A 149 -2.96 1.61 -7.05
N TYR A 150 -3.48 0.44 -7.41
CA TYR A 150 -2.75 -0.82 -7.23
C TYR A 150 -1.41 -0.79 -7.99
N ALA A 151 -1.44 -0.38 -9.26
CA ALA A 151 -0.28 -0.29 -10.12
C ALA A 151 0.76 0.73 -9.59
N ASN A 152 0.33 1.87 -9.08
CA ASN A 152 1.25 2.88 -8.53
C ASN A 152 1.90 2.43 -7.22
N ARG A 153 1.22 1.61 -6.39
CA ARG A 153 1.85 1.01 -5.20
C ARG A 153 2.91 0.00 -5.57
N LEU A 154 2.68 -0.81 -6.61
CA LEU A 154 3.70 -1.70 -7.15
C LEU A 154 4.89 -0.94 -7.72
N ALA A 155 4.67 0.15 -8.44
CA ALA A 155 5.74 0.97 -8.99
C ALA A 155 6.64 1.57 -7.89
N HIS A 156 6.05 2.04 -6.80
CA HIS A 156 6.81 2.54 -5.66
C HIS A 156 7.49 1.43 -4.86
N LEU A 157 6.89 0.24 -4.75
CA LEU A 157 7.55 -0.93 -4.17
C LEU A 157 8.78 -1.31 -5.00
N TRP A 158 8.66 -1.36 -6.32
CA TRP A 158 9.78 -1.62 -7.24
C TRP A 158 10.89 -0.58 -7.08
N LEU A 159 10.54 0.71 -7.03
CA LEU A 159 11.52 1.79 -6.85
C LEU A 159 12.34 1.61 -5.57
N LEU A 160 11.70 1.26 -4.46
CA LEU A 160 12.38 1.07 -3.18
C LEU A 160 13.23 -0.20 -3.20
N ARG A 161 12.66 -1.32 -3.64
CA ARG A 161 13.30 -2.63 -3.57
C ARG A 161 14.34 -2.85 -4.65
N GLU A 162 13.88 -2.86 -5.90
CA GLU A 162 14.70 -3.34 -7.01
C GLU A 162 15.63 -2.22 -7.49
N ALA A 163 15.10 -1.00 -7.63
CA ALA A 163 15.91 0.12 -8.10
C ALA A 163 16.88 0.66 -7.05
N ASN A 164 16.56 0.54 -5.74
CA ASN A 164 17.38 1.11 -4.65
C ASN A 164 17.90 0.10 -3.62
N GLY A 165 17.53 -1.18 -3.70
CA GLY A 165 18.03 -2.23 -2.80
C GLY A 165 17.48 -2.16 -1.37
N LEU A 166 16.36 -1.48 -1.13
CA LEU A 166 15.76 -1.36 0.20
C LEU A 166 14.83 -2.55 0.51
N PRO A 167 14.79 -3.04 1.75
CA PRO A 167 13.97 -4.21 2.12
C PRO A 167 12.48 -3.85 2.32
N ALA A 168 11.87 -3.18 1.34
CA ALA A 168 10.47 -2.74 1.44
C ALA A 168 9.46 -3.89 1.20
N ARG A 169 8.31 -3.86 1.86
CA ARG A 169 7.18 -4.76 1.68
C ARG A 169 5.92 -3.92 1.50
N LEU A 170 5.04 -4.37 0.63
CA LEU A 170 3.74 -3.75 0.39
C LEU A 170 2.66 -4.58 1.07
N LEU A 171 1.90 -3.95 1.94
CA LEU A 171 0.78 -4.53 2.64
C LEU A 171 -0.51 -3.93 2.07
N PHE A 172 -1.32 -4.77 1.43
CA PHE A 172 -2.70 -4.44 1.16
C PHE A 172 -3.56 -4.97 2.31
N ILE A 173 -4.11 -4.06 3.11
CA ILE A 173 -5.00 -4.39 4.22
C ILE A 173 -6.44 -4.29 3.72
N TYR A 174 -7.18 -5.40 3.82
CA TYR A 174 -8.57 -5.50 3.43
C TYR A 174 -9.43 -5.72 4.66
N PHE A 175 -10.29 -4.76 4.97
CA PHE A 175 -11.24 -4.86 6.06
C PHE A 175 -12.45 -5.71 5.61
N VAL A 176 -12.78 -6.72 6.42
CA VAL A 176 -13.88 -7.65 6.20
C VAL A 176 -15.02 -7.29 7.14
N GLY A 177 -16.25 -7.29 6.63
CA GLY A 177 -17.46 -7.03 7.43
C GLY A 177 -17.77 -5.56 7.68
N ASP A 178 -17.21 -4.62 6.92
CA ASP A 178 -17.51 -3.18 7.07
C ASP A 178 -18.89 -2.82 6.48
N GLU A 179 -19.95 -3.09 7.23
CA GLU A 179 -21.33 -2.86 6.81
C GLU A 179 -21.63 -1.38 6.49
N GLU A 180 -21.00 -0.43 7.21
CA GLU A 180 -21.16 1.02 6.97
C GLU A 180 -20.72 1.42 5.55
N MET A 181 -19.79 0.66 4.95
CA MET A 181 -19.28 0.88 3.61
C MET A 181 -19.90 -0.07 2.58
N ASN A 182 -20.86 -0.91 2.98
CA ASN A 182 -21.32 -2.05 2.17
C ASN A 182 -20.13 -2.90 1.68
N GLY A 183 -19.17 -3.12 2.58
CA GLY A 183 -17.93 -3.84 2.33
C GLY A 183 -18.15 -5.35 2.20
N PRO A 184 -17.15 -6.10 1.68
CA PRO A 184 -17.22 -7.55 1.59
C PRO A 184 -17.44 -8.21 2.94
N LYS A 185 -18.34 -9.18 2.99
CA LYS A 185 -18.69 -9.89 4.23
C LYS A 185 -17.69 -10.99 4.58
N THR A 186 -16.95 -11.46 3.57
CA THR A 186 -16.02 -12.57 3.72
C THR A 186 -14.67 -12.28 3.07
N LYS A 187 -13.62 -12.98 3.53
CA LYS A 187 -12.31 -12.99 2.87
C LYS A 187 -12.42 -13.46 1.41
N GLY A 188 -13.26 -14.46 1.13
CA GLY A 188 -13.42 -15.02 -0.22
C GLY A 188 -13.95 -14.00 -1.24
N GLU A 189 -14.88 -13.12 -0.84
CA GLU A 189 -15.35 -12.02 -1.69
C GLU A 189 -14.22 -11.05 -2.08
N TRP A 190 -13.34 -10.72 -1.14
CA TRP A 190 -12.14 -9.93 -1.44
C TRP A 190 -11.21 -10.66 -2.39
N GLU A 191 -10.93 -11.94 -2.14
CA GLU A 191 -10.03 -12.73 -2.99
C GLU A 191 -10.51 -12.78 -4.45
N VAL A 192 -11.82 -12.96 -4.68
CA VAL A 192 -12.41 -12.91 -6.03
C VAL A 192 -12.22 -11.53 -6.67
N ALA A 193 -12.43 -10.45 -5.92
CA ALA A 193 -12.25 -9.09 -6.44
C ALA A 193 -10.78 -8.79 -6.78
N ILE A 194 -9.86 -9.19 -5.89
CA ILE A 194 -8.41 -8.98 -6.06
C ILE A 194 -7.88 -9.82 -7.23
N ALA A 195 -8.35 -11.06 -7.38
CA ALA A 195 -7.96 -11.89 -8.52
C ALA A 195 -8.32 -11.24 -9.86
N LYS A 196 -9.44 -10.51 -9.95
CA LYS A 196 -9.82 -9.73 -11.15
C LYS A 196 -8.86 -8.55 -11.38
N VAL A 197 -8.42 -7.86 -10.32
CA VAL A 197 -7.43 -6.78 -10.41
C VAL A 197 -6.12 -7.32 -10.95
N GLU A 198 -5.61 -8.40 -10.37
CA GLU A 198 -4.33 -8.99 -10.75
C GLU A 198 -4.36 -9.60 -12.14
N ALA A 199 -5.47 -10.26 -12.52
CA ALA A 199 -5.63 -10.77 -13.87
C ALA A 199 -5.60 -9.65 -14.92
N TYR A 200 -6.26 -8.52 -14.65
CA TYR A 200 -6.24 -7.35 -15.52
C TYR A 200 -4.83 -6.74 -15.66
N LEU A 201 -4.09 -6.68 -14.56
CA LEU A 201 -2.73 -6.13 -14.51
C LEU A 201 -1.66 -7.11 -14.98
N GLY A 202 -1.99 -8.40 -15.18
CA GLY A 202 -1.06 -9.44 -15.59
C GLY A 202 -0.11 -9.91 -14.48
N LEU A 203 -0.59 -9.92 -13.23
CA LEU A 203 0.23 -10.14 -12.02
C LEU A 203 0.18 -11.57 -11.46
N GLN A 204 -0.08 -12.58 -12.29
CA GLN A 204 -0.13 -13.97 -11.83
C GLN A 204 1.24 -14.46 -11.35
N GLU A 205 2.30 -14.15 -12.11
CA GLU A 205 3.69 -14.39 -11.74
C GLU A 205 4.49 -13.12 -12.02
N HIS A 206 5.18 -12.59 -11.00
CA HIS A 206 5.99 -11.39 -11.14
C HIS A 206 7.07 -11.30 -10.05
N LEU A 207 8.14 -10.56 -10.35
CA LEU A 207 9.32 -10.40 -9.48
C LEU A 207 8.99 -9.98 -8.03
N LEU A 208 7.98 -9.12 -7.85
CA LEU A 208 7.62 -8.57 -6.54
C LEU A 208 6.67 -9.43 -5.71
N ARG A 209 6.23 -10.60 -6.20
CA ARG A 209 5.17 -11.40 -5.56
C ARG A 209 5.43 -11.68 -4.08
N GLN A 210 6.67 -12.05 -3.73
CA GLN A 210 7.06 -12.34 -2.34
C GLN A 210 7.16 -11.11 -1.43
N ALA A 211 7.08 -9.90 -2.00
CA ALA A 211 7.13 -8.64 -1.26
C ALA A 211 5.76 -7.93 -1.19
N VAL A 212 4.71 -8.51 -1.77
CA VAL A 212 3.34 -8.02 -1.74
C VAL A 212 2.50 -8.97 -0.90
N HIS A 213 1.89 -8.45 0.16
CA HIS A 213 1.12 -9.25 1.11
C HIS A 213 -0.30 -8.72 1.20
N ARG A 214 -1.27 -9.64 1.23
CA ARG A 214 -2.68 -9.35 1.45
C ARG A 214 -3.02 -9.72 2.88
N ILE A 215 -3.44 -8.74 3.66
CA ILE A 215 -3.80 -8.89 5.05
C ILE A 215 -5.28 -8.66 5.18
N PHE A 216 -5.99 -9.57 5.83
CA PHE A 216 -7.43 -9.49 6.02
C PHE A 216 -7.73 -9.27 7.50
N ILE A 217 -8.49 -8.22 7.82
CA ILE A 217 -8.84 -7.87 9.20
C ILE A 217 -10.35 -7.78 9.30
N ASP A 218 -10.94 -8.59 10.17
CA ASP A 218 -12.36 -8.50 10.48
C ASP A 218 -12.62 -7.28 11.37
N VAL A 219 -13.51 -6.38 10.92
CA VAL A 219 -13.83 -5.16 11.67
C VAL A 219 -14.53 -5.44 12.99
N ALA A 220 -15.16 -6.62 13.16
CA ALA A 220 -15.73 -7.03 14.44
C ALA A 220 -14.66 -7.16 15.54
N GLN A 221 -13.41 -7.48 15.16
CA GLN A 221 -12.28 -7.52 16.11
C GLN A 221 -11.82 -6.10 16.52
N LEU A 222 -12.21 -5.07 15.76
CA LEU A 222 -11.88 -3.66 15.97
C LEU A 222 -13.05 -2.84 16.54
N ALA A 223 -14.25 -3.40 16.56
CA ALA A 223 -15.38 -2.84 17.29
C ALA A 223 -15.09 -2.90 18.81
N LEU A 224 -15.69 -1.96 19.54
CA LEU A 224 -15.74 -1.96 21.00
C LEU A 224 -16.87 -2.88 21.46
#